data_AF-A0A090KXI0-F1
#
_entry.id   AF-A0A090KXI0-F1
#
_cell.length_a   1.000
_cell.length_b   1.000
_cell.length_c   1.000
_cell.angle_alpha   90.00
_cell.angle_beta   90.00
_cell.angle_gamma   90.00
#
_symmetry.space_group_name_H-M   'P 1'
#
loop_
_entity.id
_entity.type
_entity.pdbx_description
1 polymer ?
#
loop_
_entity_poly.entity_id
_entity_poly.type
_entity_poly.pdbx_seq_one_letter_code
_entity_poly.pdbx_strand_id
1 'polypeptide(L)'
;MFDPSTYWKESIITSQEKDNVNKNFIENIIKSPNSTLLTKISMLSSRQQSDFMSKLINFWPIDIERRAYNYSTFPIVAGSIVTSTIISTKINSNFYMLPEKLKFQTALSLCPKRPLVLAIYVSSLTTFGFDFLFVKKELLQLKEQCSSCILTKCIAGGILSGVVLPILSLPYLSYYFLSFNNAMKLPDPKNFTAFMSISLEGIKISLWGRNRIFNTIEMDNDFLNNFYGEIENKQTFTEKIIKFLRKASFIDEIMIAEEKKTKRNI
;
A
#
# COMPACT_ATOMS: atom_id res chain seq x y z
N MET A 1 3.52 -11.92 -36.74
CA MET A 1 3.49 -11.47 -35.33
C MET A 1 4.04 -10.05 -35.33
N PHE A 2 3.21 -9.07 -34.97
CA PHE A 2 3.57 -7.64 -35.03
C PHE A 2 4.50 -7.33 -33.85
N ASP A 3 5.75 -6.94 -34.12
CA ASP A 3 6.75 -6.63 -33.09
C ASP A 3 6.95 -5.11 -32.99
N PRO A 4 6.33 -4.43 -32.02
CA PRO A 4 6.36 -2.97 -31.91
C PRO A 4 7.77 -2.42 -31.71
N SER A 5 8.69 -3.23 -31.17
CA SER A 5 10.07 -2.82 -30.90
C SER A 5 10.87 -2.56 -32.18
N THR A 6 10.53 -3.27 -33.27
CA THR A 6 11.20 -3.13 -34.57
C THR A 6 10.78 -1.85 -35.28
N TYR A 7 9.48 -1.57 -35.39
CA TYR A 7 8.97 -0.30 -35.93
C TYR A 7 9.40 0.91 -35.12
N TRP A 8 9.51 0.77 -33.80
CA TRP A 8 10.01 1.83 -32.95
C TRP A 8 11.50 2.10 -33.17
N LYS A 9 12.32 1.04 -33.29
CA LYS A 9 13.75 1.18 -33.65
C LYS A 9 13.94 1.79 -35.04
N GLU A 10 13.15 1.37 -36.03
CA GLU A 10 13.16 1.98 -37.37
C GLU A 10 12.77 3.46 -37.33
N SER A 11 11.80 3.84 -36.47
CA SER A 11 11.44 5.24 -36.27
C SER A 11 12.57 6.06 -35.65
N ILE A 12 13.38 5.47 -34.74
CA ILE A 12 14.54 6.11 -34.10
C ILE A 12 15.73 6.23 -35.06
N ILE A 13 15.99 5.22 -35.90
CA ILE A 13 17.04 5.27 -36.93
C ILE A 13 16.73 6.37 -37.95
N THR A 14 15.46 6.51 -38.33
CA THR A 14 14.99 7.62 -39.18
C THR A 14 15.03 8.99 -38.46
N SER A 15 15.12 8.99 -37.12
CA SER A 15 15.18 10.21 -36.29
C SER A 15 16.59 10.78 -36.19
N GLN A 16 17.64 9.95 -36.21
CA GLN A 16 19.04 10.40 -36.04
C GLN A 16 19.58 11.21 -37.24
N GLU A 17 18.94 11.14 -38.40
CA GLU A 17 19.28 11.94 -39.58
C GLU A 17 18.61 13.33 -39.58
N LYS A 18 17.77 13.63 -38.57
CA LYS A 18 16.82 14.76 -38.54
C LYS A 18 16.86 15.57 -37.23
N ASP A 19 18.01 15.67 -36.58
CA ASP A 19 18.11 16.31 -35.26
C ASP A 19 17.69 17.80 -35.20
N ASN A 20 17.59 18.51 -36.33
CA ASN A 20 17.02 19.86 -36.39
C ASN A 20 15.51 19.91 -36.74
N VAL A 21 14.92 18.82 -37.23
CA VAL A 21 13.50 18.74 -37.63
C VAL A 21 12.64 18.10 -36.52
N ASN A 22 13.24 17.32 -35.63
CA ASN A 22 12.54 16.50 -34.63
C ASN A 22 11.89 17.28 -33.49
N LYS A 23 12.41 18.44 -33.08
CA LYS A 23 11.70 19.29 -32.10
C LYS A 23 10.32 19.68 -32.64
N ASN A 24 10.25 20.10 -33.89
CA ASN A 24 9.00 20.49 -34.53
C ASN A 24 8.08 19.28 -34.83
N PHE A 25 8.62 18.09 -35.10
CA PHE A 25 7.81 16.91 -35.45
C PHE A 25 7.17 16.23 -34.24
N ILE A 26 7.90 16.09 -33.13
CA ILE A 26 7.36 15.56 -31.87
C ILE A 26 6.35 16.54 -31.28
N GLU A 27 6.65 17.84 -31.35
CA GLU A 27 5.71 18.89 -30.94
C GLU A 27 4.45 18.90 -31.82
N ASN A 28 4.55 18.57 -33.12
CA ASN A 28 3.38 18.46 -34.02
C ASN A 28 2.56 17.16 -33.84
N ILE A 29 3.18 16.04 -33.45
CA ILE A 29 2.47 14.79 -33.13
C ILE A 29 1.71 14.93 -31.80
N ILE A 30 2.28 15.65 -30.84
CA ILE A 30 1.67 15.91 -29.53
C ILE A 30 0.61 17.03 -29.63
N LYS A 31 0.84 18.07 -30.46
CA LYS A 31 -0.12 19.17 -30.69
C LYS A 31 -1.31 18.80 -31.58
N SER A 32 -1.23 17.72 -32.37
CA SER A 32 -2.35 17.33 -33.23
C SER A 32 -3.43 16.62 -32.40
N PRO A 33 -4.63 17.22 -32.25
CA PRO A 33 -5.66 16.73 -31.32
C PRO A 33 -6.31 15.41 -31.76
N ASN A 34 -5.89 14.82 -32.89
CA ASN A 34 -6.42 13.58 -33.46
C ASN A 34 -5.28 12.77 -34.11
N SER A 35 -4.32 12.29 -33.33
CA SER A 35 -3.24 11.45 -33.87
C SER A 35 -3.82 10.15 -34.46
N THR A 36 -3.42 9.82 -35.68
CA THR A 36 -3.74 8.55 -36.39
C THR A 36 -3.42 7.29 -35.59
N LEU A 37 -2.68 7.45 -34.49
CA LEU A 37 -2.31 6.43 -33.53
C LEU A 37 -3.47 6.08 -32.59
N LEU A 38 -4.19 7.07 -32.05
CA LEU A 38 -5.36 6.84 -31.18
C LEU A 38 -6.51 6.17 -31.94
N THR A 39 -6.74 6.57 -33.19
CA THR A 39 -7.73 5.92 -34.07
C THR A 39 -7.35 4.47 -34.36
N LYS A 40 -6.07 4.18 -34.68
CA LYS A 40 -5.57 2.80 -34.83
C LYS A 40 -5.65 1.98 -33.55
N ILE A 41 -5.41 2.57 -32.38
CA ILE A 41 -5.58 1.90 -31.09
C ILE A 41 -7.05 1.59 -30.84
N SER A 42 -7.96 2.54 -31.10
CA SER A 42 -9.39 2.34 -30.90
C SER A 42 -10.00 1.22 -31.75
N MET A 43 -9.34 0.88 -32.88
CA MET A 43 -9.73 -0.23 -33.76
C MET A 43 -9.26 -1.60 -33.26
N LEU A 44 -8.37 -1.68 -32.27
CA LEU A 44 -7.93 -2.94 -31.66
C LEU A 44 -8.96 -3.49 -30.67
N SER A 45 -8.93 -4.79 -30.40
CA SER A 45 -9.74 -5.38 -29.32
C SER A 45 -9.32 -4.87 -27.94
N SER A 46 -10.24 -4.77 -26.97
CA SER A 46 -9.96 -4.17 -25.64
C SER A 46 -8.75 -4.79 -24.92
N ARG A 47 -8.51 -6.09 -25.09
CA ARG A 47 -7.35 -6.78 -24.51
C ARG A 47 -6.04 -6.41 -25.20
N GLN A 48 -6.05 -6.26 -26.52
CA GLN A 48 -4.89 -5.79 -27.29
C GLN A 48 -4.61 -4.31 -27.02
N GLN A 49 -5.65 -3.50 -26.83
CA GLN A 49 -5.51 -2.11 -26.39
C GLN A 49 -4.79 -2.03 -25.04
N SER A 50 -5.24 -2.77 -24.02
CA SER A 50 -4.59 -2.75 -22.71
C SER A 50 -3.13 -3.24 -22.76
N ASP A 51 -2.85 -4.27 -23.57
CA ASP A 51 -1.50 -4.82 -23.69
C ASP A 51 -0.56 -3.85 -24.42
N PHE A 52 -1.06 -3.17 -25.45
CA PHE A 52 -0.35 -2.11 -26.16
C PHE A 52 -0.08 -0.91 -25.23
N MET A 53 -1.08 -0.43 -24.49
CA MET A 53 -0.90 0.71 -23.57
C MET A 53 0.06 0.37 -22.42
N SER A 54 0.03 -0.87 -21.90
CA SER A 54 0.99 -1.30 -20.88
C SER A 54 2.42 -1.31 -21.42
N LYS A 55 2.62 -1.76 -22.67
CA LYS A 55 3.93 -1.72 -23.34
C LYS A 55 4.38 -0.29 -23.62
N LEU A 56 3.46 0.58 -24.02
CA LEU A 56 3.74 2.00 -24.26
C LEU A 56 4.28 2.70 -23.01
N ILE A 57 3.65 2.46 -21.85
CA ILE A 57 4.11 3.03 -20.56
C ILE A 57 5.50 2.48 -20.19
N ASN A 58 5.71 1.17 -20.34
CA ASN A 58 6.98 0.53 -20.00
C ASN A 58 8.14 0.95 -20.91
N PHE A 59 7.87 1.17 -22.20
CA PHE A 59 8.87 1.54 -23.21
C PHE A 59 8.80 3.00 -23.62
N TRP A 60 8.36 3.88 -22.70
CA TRP A 60 8.27 5.31 -22.97
C TRP A 60 9.62 5.88 -23.46
N PRO A 61 9.64 6.71 -24.52
CA PRO A 61 10.87 7.15 -25.19
C PRO A 61 11.73 8.10 -24.35
N ILE A 62 11.09 8.95 -23.55
CA ILE A 62 11.79 9.92 -22.73
C ILE A 62 12.22 9.23 -21.43
N ASP A 63 13.53 9.00 -21.27
CA ASP A 63 14.10 8.24 -20.15
C ASP A 63 13.76 8.82 -18.77
N ILE A 64 13.62 10.14 -18.68
CA ILE A 64 13.31 10.84 -17.43
C ILE A 64 11.84 10.60 -17.05
N GLU A 65 10.93 10.72 -18.01
CA GLU A 65 9.50 10.48 -17.81
C GLU A 65 9.22 9.00 -17.55
N ARG A 66 9.86 8.10 -18.30
CA ARG A 66 9.76 6.65 -18.07
C ARG A 66 10.14 6.28 -16.64
N ARG A 67 11.26 6.83 -16.15
CA ARG A 67 11.70 6.64 -14.77
C ARG A 67 10.69 7.21 -13.78
N ALA A 68 10.15 8.40 -14.03
CA ALA A 68 9.10 8.97 -13.18
C ALA A 68 7.86 8.07 -13.07
N TYR A 69 7.39 7.45 -14.16
CA TYR A 69 6.22 6.55 -14.12
C TYR A 69 6.50 5.23 -13.42
N ASN A 70 7.59 4.54 -13.79
CA ASN A 70 7.86 3.21 -13.28
C ASN A 70 8.44 3.23 -11.86
N TYR A 71 9.28 4.21 -11.53
CA TYR A 71 9.95 4.25 -10.23
C TYR A 71 9.14 4.95 -9.16
N SER A 72 8.10 5.72 -9.48
CA SER A 72 7.23 6.32 -8.45
C SER A 72 6.22 5.32 -7.89
N THR A 73 5.73 4.39 -8.73
CA THR A 73 4.70 3.42 -8.33
C THR A 73 5.17 2.56 -7.15
N PHE A 74 6.39 2.04 -7.20
CA PHE A 74 6.89 1.10 -6.19
C PHE A 74 7.07 1.74 -4.80
N PRO A 75 7.77 2.89 -4.63
CA PRO A 75 7.89 3.58 -3.35
C PRO A 75 6.56 3.99 -2.74
N ILE A 76 5.58 4.37 -3.56
CA ILE A 76 4.25 4.76 -3.07
C ILE A 76 3.53 3.52 -2.52
N VAL A 77 3.54 2.41 -3.26
CA VAL A 77 2.93 1.16 -2.78
C VAL A 77 3.64 0.66 -1.53
N ALA A 78 4.98 0.58 -1.53
CA ALA A 78 5.76 0.17 -0.37
C ALA A 78 5.51 1.08 0.85
N GLY A 79 5.49 2.40 0.62
CA GLY A 79 5.14 3.40 1.63
C GLY A 79 3.75 3.17 2.22
N SER A 80 2.74 2.97 1.35
CA SER A 80 1.36 2.71 1.78
C SER A 80 1.22 1.43 2.60
N ILE A 81 1.98 0.37 2.28
CA ILE A 81 2.01 -0.88 3.06
C ILE A 81 2.62 -0.62 4.44
N VAL A 82 3.75 0.09 4.51
CA VAL A 82 4.41 0.39 5.79
C VAL A 82 3.53 1.29 6.67
N THR A 83 2.97 2.37 6.12
CA THR A 83 2.11 3.28 6.87
C THR A 83 0.82 2.60 7.33
N SER A 84 0.16 1.85 6.45
CA SER A 84 -1.04 1.09 6.81
C SER A 84 -0.77 0.04 7.89
N THR A 85 0.39 -0.63 7.85
CA THR A 85 0.80 -1.59 8.89
C THR A 85 0.98 -0.90 10.25
N ILE A 86 1.65 0.26 10.28
CA ILE A 86 1.87 1.03 11.51
C ILE A 86 0.54 1.49 12.11
N ILE A 87 -0.29 2.12 11.29
CA ILE A 87 -1.61 2.64 11.69
C ILE A 87 -2.51 1.50 12.15
N SER A 88 -2.57 0.41 11.37
CA SER A 88 -3.38 -0.76 11.70
C SER A 88 -2.99 -1.39 13.02
N THR A 89 -1.69 -1.58 13.25
CA THR A 89 -1.21 -2.16 14.51
C THR A 89 -1.59 -1.27 15.69
N LYS A 90 -1.47 0.05 15.56
CA LYS A 90 -1.81 0.99 16.63
C LYS A 90 -3.31 0.99 16.91
N ILE A 91 -4.15 1.13 15.89
CA ILE A 91 -5.61 1.12 16.03
C ILE A 91 -6.09 -0.22 16.60
N ASN A 92 -5.62 -1.34 16.04
CA ASN A 92 -5.98 -2.68 16.54
C ASN A 92 -5.57 -2.86 18.00
N SER A 93 -4.35 -2.47 18.37
CA SER A 93 -3.90 -2.61 19.77
C SER A 93 -4.80 -1.86 20.75
N ASN A 94 -5.33 -0.71 20.35
CA ASN A 94 -6.27 0.08 21.16
C ASN A 94 -7.66 -0.59 21.23
N PHE A 95 -8.17 -1.11 20.12
CA PHE A 95 -9.47 -1.81 20.08
C PHE A 95 -9.47 -3.13 20.86
N TYR A 96 -8.35 -3.87 20.86
CA TYR A 96 -8.18 -5.12 21.60
C TYR A 96 -7.59 -4.90 23.01
N MET A 97 -7.60 -3.67 23.51
CA MET A 97 -7.19 -3.35 24.89
C MET A 97 -5.78 -3.82 25.29
N LEU A 98 -4.85 -3.91 24.34
CA LEU A 98 -3.47 -4.27 24.63
C LEU A 98 -2.78 -3.19 25.47
N PRO A 99 -1.79 -3.54 26.32
CA PRO A 99 -1.09 -2.56 27.16
C PRO A 99 -0.38 -1.49 26.32
N GLU A 100 -0.55 -0.22 26.69
CA GLU A 100 -0.08 0.94 25.90
C GLU A 100 1.45 1.01 25.73
N LYS A 101 2.20 0.41 26.69
CA LYS A 101 3.67 0.42 26.72
C LYS A 101 4.31 -0.71 25.90
N LEU A 102 3.54 -1.47 25.13
CA LEU A 102 4.10 -2.55 24.31
C LEU A 102 4.96 -2.02 23.15
N LYS A 103 6.08 -2.71 22.90
CA LYS A 103 6.89 -2.49 21.70
C LYS A 103 6.06 -2.84 20.46
N PHE A 104 6.26 -2.09 19.37
CA PHE A 104 5.51 -2.26 18.12
C PHE A 104 5.52 -3.70 17.57
N GLN A 105 6.67 -4.36 17.60
CA GLN A 105 6.82 -5.74 17.11
C GLN A 105 5.99 -6.74 17.92
N THR A 106 5.97 -6.57 19.24
CA THR A 106 5.15 -7.38 20.14
C THR A 106 3.69 -7.11 19.86
N ALA A 107 3.28 -5.83 19.78
CA ALA A 107 1.91 -5.46 19.42
C ALA A 107 1.46 -6.07 18.07
N LEU A 108 2.33 -6.05 17.06
CA LEU A 108 2.07 -6.65 15.74
C LEU A 108 1.83 -8.17 15.82
N SER A 109 2.59 -8.86 16.68
CA SER A 109 2.45 -10.31 16.85
C SER A 109 1.22 -10.72 17.65
N LEU A 110 0.77 -9.85 18.56
CA LEU A 110 -0.36 -10.09 19.45
C LEU A 110 -1.70 -9.69 18.83
N CYS A 111 -1.71 -8.67 17.97
CA CYS A 111 -2.93 -8.23 17.30
C CYS A 111 -3.47 -9.32 16.35
N PRO A 112 -4.80 -9.41 16.17
CA PRO A 112 -5.38 -10.31 15.19
C PRO A 112 -4.96 -9.91 13.78
N LYS A 113 -4.52 -10.91 13.02
CA LYS A 113 -3.95 -10.70 11.68
C LYS A 113 -4.98 -10.29 10.64
N ARG A 114 -6.25 -10.69 10.82
CA ARG A 114 -7.32 -10.47 9.84
C ARG A 114 -7.55 -8.98 9.55
N PRO A 115 -7.80 -8.10 10.55
CA PRO A 115 -8.00 -6.69 10.27
C PRO A 115 -6.76 -6.03 9.67
N LEU A 116 -5.57 -6.48 10.06
CA LEU A 116 -4.30 -5.97 9.52
C LEU A 116 -4.10 -6.32 8.04
N VAL A 117 -4.25 -7.60 7.68
CA VAL A 117 -4.08 -8.05 6.29
C VAL A 117 -5.09 -7.39 5.38
N LEU A 118 -6.35 -7.25 5.82
CA LEU A 118 -7.38 -6.63 5.02
C LEU A 118 -7.14 -5.12 4.85
N ALA A 119 -6.67 -4.42 5.89
CA ALA A 119 -6.30 -3.01 5.77
C ALA A 119 -5.13 -2.78 4.79
N ILE A 120 -4.09 -3.62 4.86
CA ILE A 120 -2.96 -3.56 3.90
C ILE A 120 -3.45 -3.83 2.48
N TYR A 121 -4.31 -4.84 2.30
CA TYR A 121 -4.86 -5.20 1.00
C TYR A 121 -5.69 -4.07 0.39
N VAL A 122 -6.62 -3.50 1.16
CA VAL A 122 -7.48 -2.39 0.71
C VAL A 122 -6.66 -1.13 0.43
N SER A 123 -5.69 -0.81 1.29
CA SER A 123 -4.77 0.31 1.08
C SER A 123 -3.93 0.13 -0.20
N SER A 124 -3.39 -1.07 -0.44
CA SER A 124 -2.61 -1.36 -1.65
C SER A 124 -3.45 -1.28 -2.92
N LEU A 125 -4.65 -1.85 -2.89
CA LEU A 125 -5.57 -1.85 -4.03
C LEU A 125 -6.02 -0.43 -4.38
N THR A 126 -6.30 0.40 -3.38
CA THR A 126 -6.68 1.80 -3.59
C THR A 126 -5.52 2.66 -4.06
N THR A 127 -4.29 2.43 -3.57
CA THR A 127 -3.08 3.05 -4.12
C THR A 127 -2.94 2.76 -5.62
N PHE A 128 -3.10 1.49 -6.03
CA PHE A 128 -3.04 1.12 -7.44
C PHE A 128 -4.17 1.75 -8.27
N GLY A 129 -5.39 1.80 -7.71
CA GLY A 129 -6.52 2.46 -8.33
C GLY A 129 -6.29 3.96 -8.53
N PHE A 130 -5.76 4.66 -7.52
CA PHE A 130 -5.45 6.10 -7.62
C PHE A 130 -4.33 6.39 -8.60
N ASP A 131 -3.27 5.57 -8.62
CA ASP A 131 -2.22 5.67 -9.64
C ASP A 131 -2.79 5.52 -11.07
N PHE A 132 -3.67 4.53 -11.27
CA PHE A 132 -4.31 4.35 -12.56
C PHE A 132 -5.22 5.54 -12.95
N LEU A 133 -6.05 6.02 -12.02
CA LEU A 133 -7.04 7.06 -12.28
C LEU A 133 -6.45 8.45 -12.44
N PHE A 134 -5.45 8.81 -11.63
CA PHE A 134 -4.89 10.17 -11.60
C PHE A 134 -3.63 10.35 -12.42
N VAL A 135 -2.85 9.29 -12.65
CA VAL A 135 -1.58 9.39 -13.40
C VAL A 135 -1.73 8.75 -14.77
N LYS A 136 -2.04 7.45 -14.81
CA LYS A 136 -2.03 6.71 -16.08
C LYS A 136 -3.13 7.16 -17.02
N LYS A 137 -4.36 7.37 -16.54
CA LYS A 137 -5.49 7.79 -17.39
C LYS A 137 -5.21 9.06 -18.18
N GLU A 138 -4.62 10.07 -17.54
CA GLU A 138 -4.34 11.34 -18.22
C GLU A 138 -3.19 11.22 -19.21
N LEU A 139 -2.24 10.33 -18.97
CA LEU A 139 -1.20 9.97 -19.93
C LEU A 139 -1.79 9.28 -21.17
N LEU A 140 -2.78 8.40 -20.99
CA LEU A 140 -3.50 7.77 -22.11
C LEU A 140 -4.25 8.80 -22.97
N GLN A 141 -4.61 9.95 -22.38
CA GLN A 141 -5.25 11.06 -23.08
C GLN A 141 -4.24 11.99 -23.79
N LEU A 142 -2.94 11.66 -23.78
CA LEU A 142 -1.85 12.44 -24.40
C LEU A 142 -1.84 13.92 -23.99
N LYS A 143 -2.35 14.22 -22.79
CA LYS A 143 -2.37 15.58 -22.27
C LYS A 143 -0.98 15.94 -21.75
N GLU A 144 -0.44 17.07 -22.20
CA GLU A 144 0.81 17.61 -21.64
C GLU A 144 0.66 17.83 -20.13
N GLN A 145 1.60 17.28 -19.36
CA GLN A 145 1.56 17.31 -17.90
C GLN A 145 2.84 17.94 -17.34
N CYS A 146 2.66 18.81 -16.36
CA CYS A 146 3.74 19.28 -15.51
C CYS A 146 4.26 18.12 -14.63
N SER A 147 5.58 17.92 -14.60
CA SER A 147 6.25 16.95 -13.72
C SER A 147 5.89 17.14 -12.24
N SER A 148 5.79 18.39 -11.80
CA SER A 148 5.34 18.75 -10.44
C SER A 148 3.90 18.32 -10.14
N CYS A 149 3.02 18.37 -11.14
CA CYS A 149 1.62 18.01 -11.01
C CYS A 149 1.43 16.50 -10.87
N ILE A 150 2.20 15.71 -11.63
CA ILE A 150 2.23 14.25 -11.50
C ILE A 150 2.71 13.86 -10.10
N LEU A 151 3.82 14.44 -9.65
CA LEU A 151 4.37 14.17 -8.32
C LEU A 151 3.36 14.48 -7.21
N THR A 152 2.67 15.63 -7.31
CA THR A 152 1.66 16.04 -6.32
C THR A 152 0.48 15.07 -6.29
N LYS A 153 -0.02 14.62 -7.45
CA LYS A 153 -1.10 13.62 -7.55
C LYS A 153 -0.68 12.28 -6.96
N CYS A 154 0.54 11.83 -7.24
CA CYS A 154 1.13 10.62 -6.67
C CYS A 154 1.19 10.68 -5.14
N ILE A 155 1.73 11.78 -4.58
CA ILE A 155 1.82 11.99 -3.14
C ILE A 155 0.43 12.07 -2.51
N ALA A 156 -0.48 12.84 -3.09
CA ALA A 156 -1.86 12.97 -2.60
C ALA A 156 -2.59 11.61 -2.61
N GLY A 157 -2.44 10.84 -3.70
CA GLY A 157 -2.97 9.49 -3.82
C GLY A 157 -2.43 8.57 -2.73
N GLY A 158 -1.11 8.58 -2.51
CA GLY A 158 -0.46 7.78 -1.47
C GLY A 158 -0.87 8.17 -0.04
N ILE A 159 -1.08 9.46 0.25
CA ILE A 159 -1.59 9.92 1.56
C ILE A 159 -3.04 9.46 1.76
N LEU A 160 -3.88 9.61 0.73
CA LEU A 160 -5.28 9.21 0.80
C LEU A 160 -5.44 7.70 1.01
N SER A 161 -4.72 6.89 0.23
CA SER A 161 -4.81 5.42 0.34
C SER A 161 -4.02 4.85 1.51
N GLY A 162 -2.85 5.42 1.83
CA GLY A 162 -1.91 4.88 2.81
C GLY A 162 -2.12 5.37 4.25
N VAL A 163 -2.79 6.51 4.44
CA VAL A 163 -2.99 7.13 5.75
C VAL A 163 -4.48 7.35 6.04
N VAL A 164 -5.15 8.14 5.21
CA VAL A 164 -6.55 8.55 5.48
C VAL A 164 -7.50 7.35 5.45
N LEU A 165 -7.37 6.50 4.45
CA LEU A 165 -8.24 5.34 4.29
C LEU A 165 -8.08 4.31 5.42
N PRO A 166 -6.86 3.89 5.83
CA PRO A 166 -6.65 3.08 7.03
C PRO A 166 -7.26 3.70 8.28
N ILE A 167 -7.04 4.99 8.54
CA ILE A 167 -7.58 5.67 9.72
C ILE A 167 -9.11 5.60 9.79
N LEU A 168 -9.80 5.72 8.66
CA LEU A 168 -11.27 5.65 8.60
C LEU A 168 -11.80 4.21 8.60
N SER A 169 -11.17 3.29 7.87
CA SER A 169 -11.69 1.94 7.65
C SER A 169 -11.34 0.95 8.75
N LEU A 170 -10.17 1.07 9.37
CA LEU A 170 -9.71 0.12 10.40
C LEU A 170 -10.58 0.09 11.65
N PRO A 171 -11.04 1.23 12.22
CA PRO A 171 -11.87 1.18 13.40
C PRO A 171 -13.17 0.42 13.17
N TYR A 172 -13.81 0.64 12.02
CA TYR A 172 -15.00 -0.09 11.61
C TYR A 172 -14.71 -1.57 11.41
N LEU A 173 -13.58 -1.91 10.78
CA LEU A 173 -13.21 -3.29 10.54
C LEU A 173 -12.97 -4.05 11.85
N SER A 174 -12.26 -3.42 12.79
CA SER A 174 -11.98 -4.00 14.10
C SER A 174 -13.25 -4.14 14.94
N TYR A 175 -14.16 -3.16 14.87
CA TYR A 175 -15.50 -3.25 15.44
C TYR A 175 -16.28 -4.45 14.88
N TYR A 176 -16.30 -4.61 13.56
CA TYR A 176 -17.00 -5.72 12.90
C TYR A 176 -16.44 -7.07 13.32
N PHE A 177 -15.11 -7.21 13.41
CA PHE A 177 -14.48 -8.45 13.87
C PHE A 177 -14.73 -8.76 15.35
N LEU A 178 -14.81 -7.74 16.21
CA LEU A 178 -15.18 -7.91 17.62
C LEU A 178 -16.64 -8.39 17.75
N SER A 179 -17.55 -7.79 16.97
CA SER A 179 -18.96 -8.22 16.91
C SER A 179 -19.08 -9.67 16.39
N PHE A 180 -18.37 -10.02 15.31
CA PHE A 180 -18.38 -11.37 14.75
C PHE A 180 -17.90 -12.45 15.74
N ASN A 181 -16.93 -12.13 16.58
CA ASN A 181 -16.42 -13.05 17.60
C ASN A 181 -17.30 -13.10 18.87
N ASN A 182 -18.46 -12.44 18.88
CA ASN A 182 -19.35 -12.28 20.05
C ASN A 182 -18.66 -11.71 21.30
N ALA A 183 -17.55 -10.98 21.12
CA ALA A 183 -16.81 -10.40 22.24
C ALA A 183 -17.56 -9.22 22.90
N MET A 184 -18.50 -8.61 22.16
CA MET A 184 -19.40 -7.56 22.63
C MET A 184 -20.73 -7.61 21.85
N LYS A 185 -21.86 -7.35 22.52
CA LYS A 185 -23.13 -7.05 21.83
C LYS A 185 -23.13 -5.60 21.37
N LEU A 186 -22.76 -5.41 20.11
CA LEU A 186 -22.61 -4.11 19.48
C LEU A 186 -23.77 -3.86 18.49
N PRO A 187 -24.31 -2.63 18.37
CA PRO A 187 -25.40 -2.35 17.44
C PRO A 187 -24.93 -2.50 15.99
N ASP A 188 -25.70 -3.22 15.18
CA ASP A 188 -25.38 -3.39 13.76
C ASP A 188 -25.51 -2.06 13.01
N PRO A 189 -24.45 -1.60 12.32
CA PRO A 189 -24.49 -0.37 11.55
C PRO A 189 -25.29 -0.60 10.27
N LYS A 190 -26.59 -0.26 10.29
CA LYS A 190 -27.48 -0.39 9.13
C LYS A 190 -27.30 0.70 8.07
N ASN A 191 -26.71 1.85 8.46
CA ASN A 191 -26.60 3.06 7.63
C ASN A 191 -25.15 3.54 7.50
N PHE A 192 -24.84 4.23 6.39
CA PHE A 192 -23.52 4.85 6.16
C PHE A 192 -23.15 5.88 7.25
N THR A 193 -24.14 6.57 7.80
CA THR A 193 -23.94 7.50 8.91
C THR A 193 -23.43 6.79 10.17
N ALA A 194 -23.91 5.56 10.42
CA ALA A 194 -23.44 4.72 11.53
C ALA A 194 -22.01 4.21 11.29
N PHE A 195 -21.66 3.89 10.04
CA PHE A 195 -20.26 3.60 9.67
C PHE A 195 -19.35 4.80 10.01
N MET A 196 -19.71 6.00 9.56
CA MET A 196 -18.90 7.19 9.80
C MET A 196 -18.81 7.55 11.29
N SER A 197 -19.89 7.38 12.07
CA SER A 197 -19.84 7.64 13.51
C SER A 197 -18.90 6.68 14.23
N ILE A 198 -18.97 5.38 13.94
CA ILE A 198 -18.07 4.36 14.52
C ILE A 198 -16.62 4.64 14.14
N SER A 199 -16.37 4.96 12.86
CA SER A 199 -15.03 5.35 12.39
C SER A 199 -14.51 6.58 13.13
N LEU A 200 -15.33 7.62 13.28
CA LEU A 200 -14.94 8.84 14.01
C LEU A 200 -14.70 8.60 15.50
N GLU A 201 -15.52 7.78 16.15
CA GLU A 201 -15.31 7.40 17.54
C GLU A 201 -14.02 6.59 17.71
N GLY A 202 -13.76 5.64 16.82
CA GLY A 202 -12.52 4.89 16.84
C GLY A 202 -11.27 5.73 16.59
N ILE A 203 -11.38 6.76 15.74
CA ILE A 203 -10.33 7.75 15.54
C ILE A 203 -10.11 8.57 16.81
N LYS A 204 -11.18 9.04 17.46
CA LYS A 204 -11.11 9.77 18.74
C LYS A 204 -10.44 8.92 19.81
N ILE A 205 -10.83 7.65 19.95
CA ILE A 205 -10.23 6.68 20.86
C ILE A 205 -8.72 6.53 20.60
N SER A 206 -8.34 6.42 19.32
CA SER A 206 -6.94 6.24 18.95
C SER A 206 -6.08 7.50 19.13
N LEU A 207 -6.67 8.71 19.02
CA LEU A 207 -5.95 9.99 19.12
C LEU A 207 -5.92 10.57 20.54
N TRP A 208 -7.04 10.50 21.27
CA TRP A 208 -7.21 11.15 22.58
C TRP A 208 -6.98 10.22 23.78
N GLY A 209 -6.63 8.96 23.52
CA GLY A 209 -6.17 8.02 24.54
C GLY A 209 -7.29 7.19 25.20
N ARG A 210 -6.94 5.95 25.52
CA ARG A 210 -7.79 4.87 26.03
C ARG A 210 -8.50 5.23 27.34
N ASN A 211 -7.84 5.97 28.22
CA ASN A 211 -8.25 6.21 29.62
C ASN A 211 -9.58 6.96 29.77
N ARG A 212 -10.04 7.68 28.74
CA ARG A 212 -11.26 8.51 28.85
C ARG A 212 -12.54 7.82 28.38
N ILE A 213 -12.44 6.76 27.56
CA ILE A 213 -13.58 6.16 26.85
C ILE A 213 -13.78 4.68 27.22
N PHE A 214 -12.71 3.91 27.44
CA PHE A 214 -12.86 2.49 27.75
C PHE A 214 -13.09 2.18 29.24
N ASN A 215 -12.97 3.17 30.13
CA ASN A 215 -13.43 3.01 31.52
C ASN A 215 -14.96 2.88 31.62
N THR A 216 -15.71 3.17 30.55
CA THR A 216 -17.18 3.09 30.51
C THR A 216 -17.71 1.93 29.67
N ILE A 217 -16.85 1.12 29.05
CA ILE A 217 -17.25 -0.03 28.23
C ILE A 217 -16.79 -1.30 28.94
N GLU A 218 -17.73 -2.04 29.53
CA GLU A 218 -17.46 -3.36 30.12
C GLU A 218 -17.17 -4.35 28.98
N MET A 219 -15.91 -4.76 28.83
CA MET A 219 -15.55 -5.92 28.02
C MET A 219 -15.84 -7.20 28.79
N ASP A 220 -16.32 -8.23 28.09
CA ASP A 220 -16.48 -9.55 28.68
C ASP A 220 -15.13 -10.10 29.16
N ASN A 221 -15.02 -10.33 30.47
CA ASN A 221 -13.79 -10.79 31.11
C ASN A 221 -13.39 -12.18 30.63
N ASP A 222 -14.36 -13.02 30.23
CA ASP A 222 -14.09 -14.36 29.71
C ASP A 222 -13.42 -14.30 28.33
N PHE A 223 -13.83 -13.34 27.49
CA PHE A 223 -13.17 -13.09 26.22
C PHE A 223 -11.73 -12.57 26.44
N LEU A 224 -11.54 -11.62 27.36
CA LEU A 224 -10.21 -11.10 27.66
C LEU A 224 -9.28 -12.21 28.17
N ASN A 225 -9.75 -13.05 29.09
CA ASN A 225 -8.96 -14.16 29.63
C ASN A 225 -8.61 -15.20 28.56
N ASN A 226 -9.56 -15.55 27.68
CA ASN A 226 -9.29 -16.44 26.55
C ASN A 226 -8.33 -15.81 25.52
N PHE A 227 -8.47 -14.50 25.26
CA PHE A 227 -7.60 -13.78 24.34
C PHE A 227 -6.18 -13.63 24.88
N TYR A 228 -6.02 -13.31 26.17
CA TYR A 228 -4.73 -13.28 26.85
C TYR A 228 -4.10 -14.68 26.93
N GLY A 229 -4.89 -15.73 27.19
CA GLY A 229 -4.43 -17.11 27.16
C GLY A 229 -3.98 -17.58 25.77
N GLU A 230 -4.66 -17.16 24.70
CA GLU A 230 -4.21 -17.37 23.32
C GLU A 230 -2.94 -16.59 22.98
N ILE A 231 -2.80 -15.39 23.53
CA ILE A 231 -1.65 -14.51 23.34
C ILE A 231 -0.41 -15.09 24.03
N GLU A 232 -0.56 -15.56 25.27
CA GLU A 232 0.53 -16.15 26.05
C GLU A 232 1.07 -17.44 25.40
N ASN A 233 0.18 -18.20 24.74
CA ASN A 233 0.56 -19.39 23.98
C ASN A 233 1.10 -19.08 22.56
N LYS A 234 0.95 -17.87 22.04
CA LYS A 234 1.44 -17.49 20.70
C LYS A 234 2.89 -17.03 20.77
N GLN A 235 3.77 -17.81 20.14
CA GLN A 235 5.17 -17.40 19.92
C GLN A 235 5.24 -16.02 19.25
N THR A 236 6.04 -15.14 19.84
CA THR A 236 6.23 -13.78 19.36
C THR A 236 6.80 -13.77 17.93
N PHE A 237 6.53 -12.71 17.18
CA PHE A 237 7.08 -12.57 15.82
C PHE A 237 8.62 -12.59 15.83
N THR A 238 9.22 -12.06 16.90
CA THR A 238 10.66 -12.11 17.16
C THR A 238 11.16 -13.54 17.28
N GLU A 239 10.48 -14.41 18.02
CA GLU A 239 10.83 -15.84 18.10
C GLU A 239 10.68 -16.55 16.77
N LYS A 240 9.68 -16.18 15.96
CA LYS A 240 9.52 -16.74 14.61
C LYS A 240 10.63 -16.30 13.67
N ILE A 241 11.04 -15.03 13.72
CA ILE A 241 12.20 -14.53 12.99
C ILE A 241 13.46 -15.22 13.49
N ILE A 242 13.69 -15.33 14.80
CA ILE A 242 14.85 -16.02 15.35
C ILE A 242 14.87 -17.48 14.93
N LYS A 243 13.73 -18.19 14.94
CA LYS A 243 13.64 -19.56 14.41
C LYS A 243 13.90 -19.63 12.91
N PHE A 244 13.41 -18.66 12.14
CA PHE A 244 13.66 -18.59 10.71
C PHE A 244 15.13 -18.30 10.40
N LEU A 245 15.76 -17.40 11.17
CA LEU A 245 17.18 -17.07 11.08
C LEU A 245 18.06 -18.23 11.54
N ARG A 246 17.68 -18.97 12.60
CA ARG A 246 18.35 -20.23 13.00
C ARG A 246 18.22 -21.33 11.95
N LYS A 247 17.14 -21.33 11.16
CA LYS A 247 16.96 -22.29 10.05
C LYS A 247 17.89 -21.98 8.88
N ALA A 248 18.43 -20.77 8.78
CA ALA A 248 19.50 -20.43 7.85
C ALA A 248 20.85 -20.82 8.49
N SER A 249 21.49 -21.85 7.94
CA SER A 249 22.72 -22.46 8.49
C SER A 249 23.88 -21.48 8.76
N PHE A 250 23.86 -20.30 8.13
CA PHE A 250 24.90 -19.29 8.22
C PHE A 250 24.88 -18.46 9.53
N ILE A 251 23.74 -18.38 10.23
CA ILE A 251 23.58 -17.53 11.43
C ILE A 251 23.95 -18.29 12.70
N ASP A 252 23.75 -19.61 12.74
CA ASP A 252 24.17 -20.43 13.88
C ASP A 252 25.70 -20.38 14.07
N GLU A 253 26.49 -20.38 12.98
CA GLU A 253 27.95 -20.24 13.06
C GLU A 253 28.38 -18.87 13.60
N ILE A 254 27.71 -17.80 13.21
CA ILE A 254 28.03 -16.43 13.65
C ILE A 254 27.66 -16.24 15.13
N MET A 255 26.50 -16.76 15.58
CA MET A 255 26.12 -16.68 17.00
C MET A 255 27.02 -17.54 17.90
N ILE A 256 27.43 -18.74 17.45
CA ILE A 256 28.40 -19.57 18.18
C ILE A 256 29.78 -18.87 18.24
N ALA A 257 30.16 -18.14 17.19
CA ALA A 257 31.40 -17.37 17.17
C ALA A 257 31.37 -16.14 18.11
N GLU A 258 30.23 -15.45 18.23
CA GLU A 258 30.06 -14.36 19.20
C GLU A 258 30.02 -14.87 20.65
N GLU A 259 29.30 -15.96 20.94
CA GLU A 259 29.20 -16.51 22.29
C GLU A 259 30.57 -17.00 22.81
N LYS A 260 31.43 -17.51 21.92
CA LYS A 260 32.83 -17.86 22.22
C LYS A 260 33.72 -16.64 22.47
N LYS A 261 33.43 -15.48 21.89
CA LYS A 261 34.17 -14.24 22.15
C LYS A 261 33.79 -13.64 23.51
N THR A 262 32.51 -13.69 23.88
CA THR A 262 32.06 -13.14 25.17
C THR A 262 32.55 -13.97 26.36
N LYS A 263 32.67 -15.31 26.22
CA LYS A 263 33.27 -16.19 27.24
C LYS A 263 34.80 -16.10 27.36
N ARG A 264 35.50 -15.40 26.45
CA ARG A 264 36.95 -15.14 26.54
C ARG A 264 37.30 -13.80 27.18
N ASN A 265 36.32 -12.92 27.38
CA ASN A 265 36.49 -11.60 27.97
C ASN A 265 35.93 -11.51 29.40
N ILE A 266 35.67 -12.65 30.03
CA ILE A 266 35.41 -12.85 31.46
C ILE A 266 36.53 -13.75 31.97
#